data_AF-A0A7C6XSU8-F1
#
_entry.id   AF-A0A7C6XSU8-F1
#
_cell.length_a   1.000
_cell.length_b   1.000
_cell.length_c   1.000
_cell.angle_alpha   90.00
_cell.angle_beta   90.00
_cell.angle_gamma   90.00
#
_symmetry.space_group_name_H-M   'P 1'
#
loop_
_entity.id
_entity.type
_entity.pdbx_description
1 polymer ?
#
loop_
_entity_poly.entity_id
_entity_poly.type
_entity_poly.pdbx_seq_one_letter_code
_entity_poly.pdbx_strand_id
1 'polypeptide(L)'
;MKIPNNNPSLYNYEIFPRVAELNRLTSFKARGLGIDNALTPGREYTIYFIPREENNSSVLLSISDFTKYDSVCAAADESGVIEFEYTFKREQIYTLRLTDKDDGEKNRAINNFRIFCAAADLYERTPMRGNLHCHTCKSVDGHEDPYLAAATYRRAGFDFLAITDHHNVDGSVYAIEKSKDIPSEMSLYYGEEVHVPNAYIHAVNVGALLPGGIGLDNYYHANEAKVKAEVAKIAAEYKDRLPENIEPYDFAWRKWIADTIHEYGGIAILAHPFWEWDANNTRDDVFRYLAKEKIYDAAEILHGQEEGCP
;
A
#
# COMPACT_ATOMS: atom_id res chain seq x y z
N MET A 1 -0.04 -34.17 12.03
CA MET A 1 1.02 -33.99 11.03
C MET A 1 1.25 -32.49 10.91
N LYS A 2 2.27 -31.95 11.58
CA LYS A 2 2.60 -30.51 11.49
C LYS A 2 3.11 -30.28 10.07
N ILE A 3 2.40 -29.48 9.29
CA ILE A 3 2.95 -28.88 8.08
C ILE A 3 4.15 -28.06 8.58
N PRO A 4 5.40 -28.36 8.19
CA PRO A 4 6.51 -27.52 8.59
C PRO A 4 6.23 -26.12 8.04
N ASN A 5 6.20 -25.12 8.92
CA ASN A 5 6.33 -23.72 8.54
C ASN A 5 7.71 -23.53 7.91
N ASN A 6 7.91 -24.02 6.69
CA ASN A 6 9.02 -23.67 5.82
C ASN A 6 8.73 -22.30 5.21
N ASN A 7 8.40 -21.30 6.04
CA ASN A 7 8.32 -19.94 5.57
C ASN A 7 9.78 -19.50 5.37
N PRO A 8 10.25 -19.37 4.13
CA PRO A 8 11.61 -18.97 3.87
C PRO A 8 11.74 -17.53 4.32
N SER A 9 12.51 -17.35 5.38
CA SER A 9 12.67 -16.05 6.01
C SER A 9 13.62 -15.25 5.12
N LEU A 10 13.16 -14.10 4.61
CA LEU A 10 14.04 -13.06 4.06
C LEU A 10 15.09 -12.57 5.08
N TYR A 11 15.03 -13.05 6.33
CA TYR A 11 16.01 -12.79 7.38
C TYR A 11 17.23 -13.74 7.28
N ASN A 12 17.13 -14.86 6.57
CA ASN A 12 18.17 -15.91 6.52
C ASN A 12 18.92 -15.97 5.19
N TYR A 13 18.37 -15.40 4.13
CA TYR A 13 18.97 -15.38 2.80
C TYR A 13 18.63 -14.06 2.12
N GLU A 14 19.50 -13.62 1.21
CA GLU A 14 19.26 -12.45 0.38
C GLU A 14 19.40 -12.77 -1.11
N ILE A 15 18.66 -12.02 -1.93
CA ILE A 15 18.72 -12.03 -3.39
C ILE A 15 18.63 -10.59 -3.91
N PHE A 16 19.41 -10.28 -4.93
CA PHE A 16 19.37 -9.01 -5.65
C PHE A 16 19.53 -9.21 -7.16
N PRO A 17 18.83 -8.43 -8.01
CA PRO A 17 17.77 -7.49 -7.64
C PRO A 17 16.50 -8.22 -7.17
N ARG A 18 15.58 -7.51 -6.47
CA ARG A 18 14.28 -8.06 -6.04
C ARG A 18 13.15 -7.81 -7.06
N VAL A 19 13.42 -7.01 -8.06
CA VAL A 19 12.54 -6.70 -9.18
C VAL A 19 13.30 -6.94 -10.48
N ALA A 20 12.67 -7.58 -11.45
CA ALA A 20 13.21 -7.85 -12.78
C ALA A 20 12.35 -7.16 -13.85
N GLU A 21 12.97 -6.70 -14.92
CA GLU A 21 12.22 -6.11 -16.04
C GLU A 21 11.65 -7.22 -16.93
N LEU A 22 10.37 -7.09 -17.26
CA LEU A 22 9.66 -8.01 -18.14
C LEU A 22 10.38 -8.17 -19.49
N ASN A 23 10.58 -9.43 -19.90
CA ASN A 23 11.23 -9.81 -21.16
C ASN A 23 12.70 -9.39 -21.31
N ARG A 24 13.37 -8.98 -20.22
CA ARG A 24 14.83 -8.71 -20.23
C ARG A 24 15.60 -9.74 -19.43
N LEU A 25 16.79 -10.07 -19.93
CA LEU A 25 17.75 -10.88 -19.20
C LEU A 25 18.22 -10.08 -17.98
N THR A 26 18.03 -10.64 -16.80
CA THR A 26 18.43 -10.03 -15.54
C THR A 26 19.42 -10.95 -14.84
N SER A 27 20.55 -10.40 -14.40
CA SER A 27 21.54 -11.11 -13.59
C SER A 27 21.19 -10.97 -12.11
N PHE A 28 21.15 -12.10 -11.40
CA PHE A 28 20.82 -12.21 -9.99
C PHE A 28 22.02 -12.69 -9.19
N LYS A 29 22.10 -12.22 -7.94
CA LYS A 29 23.01 -12.73 -6.92
C LYS A 29 22.22 -13.16 -5.71
N ALA A 30 22.49 -14.35 -5.19
CA ALA A 30 21.86 -14.86 -3.98
C ALA A 30 22.89 -15.44 -3.02
N ARG A 31 22.69 -15.25 -1.72
CA ARG A 31 23.53 -15.86 -0.68
C ARG A 31 22.75 -16.11 0.61
N GLY A 32 23.30 -16.99 1.45
CA GLY A 32 22.88 -17.15 2.84
C GLY A 32 23.36 -16.01 3.73
N LEU A 33 22.57 -15.71 4.77
CA LEU A 33 22.92 -14.78 5.83
C LEU A 33 23.31 -15.57 7.09
N GLY A 34 24.52 -15.32 7.58
CA GLY A 34 25.10 -16.04 8.70
C GLY A 34 25.67 -17.41 8.32
N ILE A 35 26.41 -18.02 9.25
CA ILE A 35 27.11 -19.29 9.01
C ILE A 35 26.15 -20.47 8.80
N ASP A 36 24.98 -20.45 9.46
CA ASP A 36 24.00 -21.54 9.42
C ASP A 36 23.28 -21.65 8.07
N ASN A 37 23.27 -20.58 7.28
CA ASN A 37 22.64 -20.52 5.96
C ASN A 37 23.67 -20.44 4.82
N ALA A 38 24.97 -20.48 5.13
CA ALA A 38 26.02 -20.29 4.15
C ALA A 38 25.95 -21.37 3.05
N LEU A 39 26.02 -20.91 1.80
CA LEU A 39 26.08 -21.81 0.64
C LEU A 39 27.51 -22.34 0.52
N THR A 40 27.64 -23.63 0.24
CA THR A 40 28.93 -24.34 0.23
C THR A 40 29.70 -23.95 -1.03
N PRO A 41 30.93 -23.38 -0.92
CA PRO A 41 31.74 -23.06 -2.08
C PRO A 41 31.95 -24.25 -3.02
N GLY A 42 31.81 -24.00 -4.33
CA GLY A 42 31.93 -25.02 -5.37
C GLY A 42 30.76 -25.99 -5.46
N ARG A 43 29.79 -25.95 -4.54
CA ARG A 43 28.58 -26.78 -4.63
C ARG A 43 27.62 -26.17 -5.65
N GLU A 44 27.10 -27.04 -6.52
CA GLU A 44 26.05 -26.69 -7.47
C GLU A 44 24.67 -26.73 -6.82
N TYR A 45 23.88 -25.71 -7.10
CA TYR A 45 22.49 -25.59 -6.67
C TYR A 45 21.59 -25.39 -7.88
N THR A 46 20.32 -25.76 -7.74
CA THR A 46 19.30 -25.55 -8.77
C THR A 46 18.28 -24.53 -8.29
N ILE A 47 17.94 -23.59 -9.16
CA ILE A 47 16.97 -22.53 -8.91
C ILE A 47 15.78 -22.73 -9.85
N TYR A 48 14.61 -23.05 -9.30
CA TYR A 48 13.37 -23.20 -10.05
C TYR A 48 12.55 -21.90 -10.02
N PHE A 49 12.01 -21.50 -11.16
CA PHE A 49 11.22 -20.27 -11.33
C PHE A 49 9.72 -20.57 -11.33
N ILE A 50 9.08 -20.46 -10.18
CA ILE A 50 7.68 -20.86 -9.98
C ILE A 50 6.78 -19.62 -10.06
N PRO A 51 5.97 -19.43 -11.13
CA PRO A 51 4.98 -18.36 -11.19
C PRO A 51 3.92 -18.52 -10.07
N ARG A 52 3.42 -17.40 -9.54
CA ARG A 52 2.42 -17.41 -8.46
C ARG A 52 1.00 -17.21 -8.93
N GLU A 53 0.81 -16.61 -10.10
CA GLU A 53 -0.50 -16.41 -10.71
C GLU A 53 -0.87 -17.52 -11.70
N GLU A 54 0.12 -18.30 -12.13
CA GLU A 54 -0.06 -19.48 -12.98
C GLU A 54 0.46 -20.68 -12.21
N ASN A 55 -0.42 -21.56 -11.76
CA ASN A 55 0.00 -22.86 -11.31
C ASN A 55 -0.21 -23.87 -12.44
N ASN A 56 0.58 -24.95 -12.42
CA ASN A 56 0.41 -26.05 -13.37
C ASN A 56 -0.78 -26.95 -12.95
N SER A 57 -1.98 -26.37 -12.78
CA SER A 57 -3.21 -27.11 -12.49
C SER A 57 -3.73 -27.84 -13.73
N SER A 58 -2.94 -28.75 -14.28
CA SER A 58 -3.53 -29.84 -15.04
C SER A 58 -3.92 -30.95 -14.06
N VAL A 59 -5.07 -31.58 -14.30
CA VAL A 59 -5.66 -32.65 -13.46
C VAL A 59 -4.71 -33.84 -13.23
N LEU A 60 -3.60 -33.90 -13.97
CA LEU A 60 -2.59 -34.96 -13.95
C LEU A 60 -1.31 -34.60 -13.18
N LEU A 61 -1.16 -33.38 -12.68
CA LEU A 61 0.07 -32.93 -12.02
C LEU A 61 -0.19 -32.53 -10.57
N SER A 62 0.62 -33.09 -9.66
CA SER A 62 0.64 -32.60 -8.29
C SER A 62 1.07 -31.13 -8.29
N ILE A 63 0.25 -30.25 -7.69
CA ILE A 63 0.56 -28.84 -7.45
C ILE A 63 1.91 -28.67 -6.71
N SER A 64 2.39 -29.73 -6.06
CA SER A 64 3.67 -29.75 -5.34
C SER A 64 4.91 -30.03 -6.20
N ASP A 65 4.76 -30.48 -7.46
CA ASP A 65 5.90 -30.86 -8.29
C ASP A 65 6.51 -29.65 -9.02
N PHE A 66 7.34 -28.91 -8.29
CA PHE A 66 8.04 -27.74 -8.79
C PHE A 66 9.13 -28.06 -9.82
N THR A 67 9.49 -29.33 -10.01
CA THR A 67 10.59 -29.71 -10.91
C THR A 67 10.25 -29.54 -12.40
N LYS A 68 8.98 -29.27 -12.70
CA LYS A 68 8.49 -29.02 -14.07
C LYS A 68 8.61 -27.57 -14.53
N TYR A 69 8.89 -26.64 -13.62
CA TYR A 69 9.12 -25.25 -14.00
C TYR A 69 10.55 -25.08 -14.51
N ASP A 70 10.77 -24.03 -15.30
CA ASP A 70 12.10 -23.64 -15.76
C ASP A 70 13.07 -23.52 -14.58
N SER A 71 14.33 -23.84 -14.85
CA SER A 71 15.37 -23.79 -13.84
C SER A 71 16.74 -23.48 -14.43
N VAL A 72 17.64 -23.06 -13.55
CA VAL A 72 19.07 -22.90 -13.84
C VAL A 72 19.88 -23.58 -12.76
N CYS A 73 21.04 -24.10 -13.14
CA CYS A 73 22.06 -24.55 -12.19
C CYS A 73 23.13 -23.46 -12.06
N ALA A 74 23.58 -23.23 -10.82
CA ALA A 74 24.68 -22.32 -10.56
C ALA A 74 25.45 -22.78 -9.32
N ALA A 75 26.77 -22.69 -9.40
CA ALA A 75 27.66 -23.03 -8.30
C ALA A 75 27.90 -21.82 -7.40
N ALA A 76 27.99 -22.05 -6.09
CA ALA A 76 28.40 -21.00 -5.17
C ALA A 76 29.90 -20.71 -5.32
N ASP A 77 30.27 -19.43 -5.35
CA ASP A 77 31.67 -18.99 -5.38
C ASP A 77 32.38 -19.20 -4.03
N GLU A 78 33.64 -18.78 -3.94
CA GLU A 78 34.44 -18.86 -2.69
C GLU A 78 33.82 -18.10 -1.51
N SER A 79 32.95 -17.12 -1.79
CA SER A 79 32.24 -16.32 -0.79
C SER A 79 30.85 -16.87 -0.43
N GLY A 80 30.42 -17.98 -1.05
CA GLY A 80 29.09 -18.55 -0.83
C GLY A 80 27.98 -17.79 -1.57
N VAL A 81 28.31 -17.07 -2.65
CA VAL A 81 27.35 -16.37 -3.51
C VAL A 81 27.08 -17.20 -4.76
N ILE A 82 25.82 -17.31 -5.14
CA ILE A 82 25.40 -17.89 -6.41
C ILE A 82 25.00 -16.75 -7.35
N GLU A 83 25.56 -16.75 -8.55
CA GLU A 83 25.17 -15.85 -9.64
C GLU A 83 24.48 -16.63 -10.75
N PHE A 84 23.36 -16.11 -11.25
CA PHE A 84 22.61 -16.71 -12.35
C PHE A 84 21.84 -15.66 -13.12
N GLU A 85 21.41 -15.99 -14.34
CA GLU A 85 20.64 -15.09 -15.19
C GLU A 85 19.32 -15.73 -15.59
N TYR A 86 18.28 -14.91 -15.69
CA TYR A 86 16.98 -15.38 -16.15
C TYR A 86 16.18 -14.26 -16.83
N THR A 87 15.29 -14.64 -17.75
CA THR A 87 14.36 -13.72 -18.42
C THR A 87 12.92 -14.10 -18.08
N PHE A 88 12.25 -13.31 -17.24
CA PHE A 88 10.83 -13.51 -16.92
C PHE A 88 9.94 -13.04 -18.08
N LYS A 89 8.83 -13.77 -18.31
CA LYS A 89 7.96 -13.58 -19.49
C LYS A 89 6.57 -13.03 -19.18
N ARG A 90 6.24 -12.84 -17.90
CA ARG A 90 4.99 -12.22 -17.47
C ARG A 90 5.22 -11.35 -16.24
N GLU A 91 4.51 -10.24 -16.16
CA GLU A 91 4.44 -9.42 -14.95
C GLU A 91 3.66 -10.16 -13.87
N GLN A 92 4.34 -10.55 -12.78
CA GLN A 92 3.78 -11.25 -11.61
C GLN A 92 4.87 -11.46 -10.55
N ILE A 93 4.47 -11.96 -9.37
CA ILE A 93 5.40 -12.50 -8.38
C ILE A 93 5.87 -13.90 -8.81
N TYR A 94 7.18 -14.14 -8.74
CA TYR A 94 7.79 -15.46 -8.88
C TYR A 94 8.38 -15.92 -7.55
N THR A 95 8.19 -17.21 -7.27
CA THR A 95 8.94 -17.91 -6.22
C THR A 95 10.15 -18.57 -6.85
N LEU A 96 11.34 -18.17 -6.42
CA LEU A 96 12.59 -18.80 -6.83
C LEU A 96 12.95 -19.83 -5.78
N ARG A 97 12.75 -21.10 -6.10
CA ARG A 97 13.03 -22.21 -5.17
C ARG A 97 14.45 -22.68 -5.36
N LEU A 98 15.28 -22.44 -4.34
CA LEU A 98 16.65 -22.92 -4.28
C LEU A 98 16.67 -24.33 -3.72
N THR A 99 17.30 -25.25 -4.44
CA THR A 99 17.45 -26.65 -4.03
C THR A 99 18.89 -27.11 -4.11
N ASP A 100 19.27 -28.02 -3.21
CA ASP A 100 20.45 -28.85 -3.37
C ASP A 100 20.07 -30.32 -3.56
N LYS A 101 21.01 -31.13 -4.01
CA LYS A 101 20.89 -32.59 -3.96
C LYS A 101 21.23 -33.05 -2.54
N ASP A 102 20.35 -33.84 -1.93
CA ASP A 102 20.67 -34.56 -0.70
C ASP A 102 21.60 -35.76 -0.98
N ASP A 103 22.10 -36.41 0.08
CA ASP A 103 22.99 -37.59 -0.01
C ASP A 103 22.33 -38.81 -0.71
N GLY A 104 21.03 -38.72 -1.04
CA GLY A 104 20.25 -39.72 -1.77
C GLY A 104 19.79 -39.26 -3.16
N GLU A 105 20.40 -38.21 -3.73
CA GLU A 105 20.10 -37.64 -5.05
C GLU A 105 18.68 -37.04 -5.22
N LYS A 106 17.97 -36.75 -4.12
CA LYS A 106 16.68 -36.06 -4.18
C LYS A 106 16.88 -34.55 -4.07
N ASN A 107 16.07 -33.81 -4.84
CA ASN A 107 16.02 -32.35 -4.76
C ASN A 107 15.42 -31.93 -3.41
N ARG A 108 16.26 -31.37 -2.54
CA ARG A 108 15.87 -30.82 -1.25
C ARG A 108 15.74 -29.30 -1.38
N ALA A 109 14.57 -28.76 -1.07
CA ALA A 109 14.37 -27.32 -1.02
C ALA A 109 15.06 -26.73 0.21
N ILE A 110 15.99 -25.80 0.00
CA ILE A 110 16.74 -25.13 1.06
C ILE A 110 16.22 -23.73 1.34
N ASN A 111 15.71 -23.03 0.33
CA ASN A 111 15.11 -21.70 0.51
C ASN A 111 14.11 -21.38 -0.62
N ASN A 112 13.22 -20.41 -0.40
CA ASN A 112 12.52 -19.75 -1.49
C ASN A 112 12.69 -18.23 -1.43
N PHE A 113 13.08 -17.64 -2.55
CA PHE A 113 13.07 -16.19 -2.73
C PHE A 113 11.76 -15.73 -3.37
N ARG A 114 11.46 -14.42 -3.22
CA ARG A 114 10.37 -13.75 -3.93
C ARG A 114 10.96 -12.63 -4.79
N ILE A 115 10.66 -12.67 -6.08
CA ILE A 115 11.00 -11.63 -7.04
C ILE A 115 9.71 -11.15 -7.69
N PHE A 116 9.58 -9.86 -7.97
CA PHE A 116 8.51 -9.35 -8.82
C PHE A 116 9.06 -9.06 -10.22
N CYS A 117 8.45 -9.63 -11.25
CA CYS A 117 8.71 -9.22 -12.62
C CYS A 117 7.76 -8.06 -12.94
N ALA A 118 8.29 -6.91 -13.34
CA ALA A 118 7.53 -5.70 -13.61
C ALA A 118 7.64 -5.30 -15.09
N ALA A 119 6.54 -4.85 -15.68
CA ALA A 119 6.55 -4.14 -16.95
C ALA A 119 7.23 -2.77 -16.80
N ALA A 120 7.61 -2.16 -17.92
CA ALA A 120 8.43 -0.94 -17.94
C ALA A 120 7.79 0.24 -17.18
N ASP A 121 6.47 0.34 -17.20
CA ASP A 121 5.71 1.39 -16.51
C ASP A 121 5.86 1.34 -14.98
N LEU A 122 6.07 0.15 -14.41
CA LEU A 122 6.39 -0.03 -12.98
C LEU A 122 7.89 -0.16 -12.71
N TYR A 123 8.65 -0.82 -13.59
CA TYR A 123 10.09 -1.06 -13.41
C TYR A 123 10.89 0.24 -13.38
N GLU A 124 10.50 1.23 -14.18
CA GLU A 124 11.13 2.55 -14.25
C GLU A 124 10.68 3.50 -13.12
N ARG A 125 9.94 3.00 -12.11
CA ARG A 125 9.45 3.79 -10.98
C ARG A 125 10.20 3.42 -9.71
N THR A 126 10.37 4.41 -8.85
CA THR A 126 10.86 4.19 -7.50
C THR A 126 9.66 3.90 -6.59
N PRO A 127 9.55 2.70 -6.00
CA PRO A 127 8.49 2.42 -5.04
C PRO A 127 8.72 3.27 -3.80
N MET A 128 7.74 4.10 -3.44
CA MET A 128 7.75 4.88 -2.21
C MET A 128 6.77 4.28 -1.22
N ARG A 129 7.19 4.16 0.04
CA ARG A 129 6.37 3.67 1.14
C ARG A 129 5.79 4.85 1.91
N GLY A 130 4.46 4.98 1.88
CA GLY A 130 3.77 6.03 2.61
C GLY A 130 2.66 5.53 3.51
N ASN A 131 2.25 6.39 4.45
CA ASN A 131 0.95 6.27 5.10
C ASN A 131 0.18 7.58 4.92
N LEU A 132 -1.04 7.49 4.40
CA LEU A 132 -1.90 8.63 4.12
C LEU A 132 -3.08 8.73 5.07
N HIS A 133 -3.23 7.78 5.99
CA HIS A 133 -4.31 7.79 6.97
C HIS A 133 -3.81 7.26 8.31
N CYS A 134 -3.65 8.17 9.28
CA CYS A 134 -3.38 7.81 10.66
C CYS A 134 -3.82 8.90 11.64
N HIS A 135 -4.15 8.46 12.84
CA HIS A 135 -4.66 9.29 13.94
C HIS A 135 -3.63 9.40 15.07
N THR A 136 -3.70 10.52 15.80
CA THR A 136 -2.82 10.88 16.92
C THR A 136 -3.67 11.34 18.11
N CYS A 137 -3.04 11.76 19.21
CA CYS A 137 -3.76 12.33 20.36
C CYS A 137 -4.48 13.66 20.06
N LYS A 138 -4.46 14.14 18.81
CA LYS A 138 -5.26 15.28 18.31
C LYS A 138 -6.62 14.85 17.75
N SER A 139 -6.88 13.55 17.65
CA SER A 139 -8.21 12.98 17.48
C SER A 139 -8.64 12.27 18.78
N VAL A 140 -9.92 11.90 18.87
CA VAL A 140 -10.48 11.21 20.05
C VAL A 140 -10.12 9.73 20.13
N ASP A 141 -9.68 9.14 19.02
CA ASP A 141 -9.39 7.71 18.84
C ASP A 141 -7.88 7.42 18.69
N GLY A 142 -7.05 8.44 18.52
CA GLY A 142 -5.59 8.33 18.54
C GLY A 142 -4.98 8.57 19.92
N HIS A 143 -3.79 8.01 20.15
CA HIS A 143 -3.11 8.06 21.45
C HIS A 143 -1.69 8.64 21.38
N GLU A 144 -0.99 8.47 20.26
CA GLU A 144 0.41 8.87 20.11
C GLU A 144 0.54 10.38 19.89
N ASP A 145 1.62 11.00 20.37
CA ASP A 145 1.93 12.39 20.05
C ASP A 145 2.25 12.53 18.54
N PRO A 146 1.77 13.58 17.83
CA PRO A 146 1.95 13.67 16.38
C PRO A 146 3.41 13.70 15.93
N TYR A 147 4.30 14.31 16.71
CA TYR A 147 5.73 14.33 16.39
C TYR A 147 6.38 12.95 16.62
N LEU A 148 5.98 12.24 17.69
CA LEU A 148 6.45 10.86 17.92
C LEU A 148 5.93 9.87 16.88
N ALA A 149 4.70 10.04 16.40
CA ALA A 149 4.15 9.28 15.28
C ALA A 149 5.01 9.48 14.01
N ALA A 150 5.27 10.73 13.62
CA ALA A 150 6.14 11.04 12.48
C ALA A 150 7.56 10.46 12.63
N ALA A 151 8.17 10.58 13.81
CA ALA A 151 9.48 10.00 14.09
C ALA A 151 9.48 8.46 13.98
N THR A 152 8.37 7.81 14.37
CA THR A 152 8.21 6.35 14.27
C THR A 152 8.12 5.88 12.82
N TYR A 153 7.32 6.56 11.98
CA TYR A 153 7.25 6.25 10.55
C TYR A 153 8.60 6.47 9.86
N ARG A 154 9.31 7.55 10.20
CA ARG A 154 10.66 7.79 9.70
C ARG A 154 11.61 6.65 10.07
N ARG A 155 11.63 6.23 11.35
CA ARG A 155 12.46 5.11 11.81
C ARG A 155 12.11 3.81 11.10
N ALA A 156 10.85 3.62 10.70
CA ALA A 156 10.38 2.45 9.97
C ALA A 156 10.67 2.49 8.44
N GLY A 157 11.36 3.54 7.96
CA GLY A 157 11.75 3.69 6.56
C GLY A 157 10.59 4.04 5.64
N PHE A 158 9.66 4.88 6.10
CA PHE A 158 8.64 5.49 5.23
C PHE A 158 9.22 6.74 4.55
N ASP A 159 8.77 6.96 3.31
CA ASP A 159 9.15 8.08 2.47
C ASP A 159 8.18 9.27 2.60
N PHE A 160 6.93 9.02 2.99
CA PHE A 160 5.97 10.09 3.27
C PHE A 160 4.89 9.73 4.29
N LEU A 161 4.35 10.75 4.95
CA LEU A 161 3.27 10.63 5.93
C LEU A 161 2.30 11.82 5.83
N ALA A 162 1.01 11.52 5.88
CA ALA A 162 -0.03 12.48 6.24
C ALA A 162 -0.68 12.01 7.55
N ILE A 163 -0.67 12.87 8.57
CA ILE A 163 -1.45 12.66 9.79
C ILE A 163 -2.83 13.25 9.53
N THR A 164 -3.89 12.48 9.73
CA THR A 164 -5.25 12.79 9.29
C THR A 164 -6.22 12.64 10.46
N ASP A 165 -5.96 13.38 11.53
CA ASP A 165 -6.86 13.40 12.69
C ASP A 165 -8.28 13.82 12.28
N HIS A 166 -9.29 13.30 12.99
CA HIS A 166 -10.68 13.68 12.77
C HIS A 166 -10.91 15.19 12.94
N HIS A 167 -11.62 15.81 11.98
CA HIS A 167 -12.13 17.19 12.02
C HIS A 167 -11.09 18.31 12.01
N ASN A 168 -9.79 18.02 11.99
CA ASN A 168 -8.77 19.05 12.12
C ASN A 168 -7.42 18.65 11.53
N VAL A 169 -6.58 19.66 11.29
CA VAL A 169 -5.21 19.53 10.78
C VAL A 169 -4.16 19.70 11.88
N ASP A 170 -4.54 19.80 13.17
CA ASP A 170 -3.62 20.24 14.23
C ASP A 170 -2.46 19.25 14.41
N GLY A 171 -2.71 17.95 14.29
CA GLY A 171 -1.66 16.93 14.41
C GLY A 171 -0.65 16.99 13.28
N SER A 172 -1.09 17.12 12.03
CA SER A 172 -0.20 17.25 10.88
C SER A 172 0.59 18.56 10.91
N VAL A 173 -0.07 19.70 11.20
CA VAL A 173 0.58 21.01 11.36
C VAL A 173 1.64 20.95 12.46
N TYR A 174 1.31 20.36 13.61
CA TYR A 174 2.24 20.22 14.73
C TYR A 174 3.45 19.35 14.35
N ALA A 175 3.24 18.20 13.72
CA ALA A 175 4.32 17.30 13.32
C ALA A 175 5.26 17.94 12.29
N ILE A 176 4.71 18.66 11.30
CA ILE A 176 5.48 19.40 10.29
C ILE A 176 6.33 20.48 10.96
N GLU A 177 5.72 21.33 11.79
CA GLU A 177 6.42 22.43 12.46
C GLU A 177 7.54 21.93 13.39
N LYS A 178 7.30 20.83 14.13
CA LYS A 178 8.32 20.21 14.98
C LYS A 178 9.45 19.53 14.21
N SER A 179 9.20 19.14 12.96
CA SER A 179 10.17 18.39 12.14
C SER A 179 10.94 19.27 11.15
N LYS A 180 10.53 20.53 10.93
CA LYS A 180 11.05 21.38 9.84
C LYS A 180 12.56 21.59 9.81
N ASP A 181 13.20 21.60 10.99
CA ASP A 181 14.64 21.81 11.14
C ASP A 181 15.43 20.49 11.23
N ILE A 182 14.75 19.35 11.13
CA ILE A 182 15.37 18.02 11.19
C ILE A 182 15.60 17.55 9.76
N PRO A 183 16.86 17.37 9.32
CA PRO A 183 17.16 16.81 8.00
C PRO A 183 16.46 15.46 7.84
N SER A 184 15.56 15.33 6.87
CA SER A 184 14.72 14.15 6.65
C SER A 184 14.50 13.94 5.15
N GLU A 185 14.58 12.69 4.70
CA GLU A 185 14.12 12.29 3.37
C GLU A 185 12.61 11.95 3.37
N MET A 186 12.02 11.75 4.55
CA MET A 186 10.58 11.53 4.70
C MET A 186 9.83 12.85 4.59
N SER A 187 8.87 12.94 3.66
CA SER A 187 8.00 14.09 3.46
C SER A 187 6.79 14.05 4.41
N LEU A 188 6.44 15.20 4.99
CA LEU A 188 5.24 15.35 5.81
C LEU A 188 4.24 16.26 5.11
N TYR A 189 2.99 15.81 5.03
CA TYR A 189 1.90 16.55 4.41
C TYR A 189 0.85 16.94 5.44
N TYR A 190 0.22 18.10 5.23
CA TYR A 190 -1.01 18.43 5.96
C TYR A 190 -2.04 17.33 5.71
N GLY A 191 -2.84 17.03 6.71
CA GLY A 191 -3.88 16.03 6.58
C GLY A 191 -4.96 16.18 7.64
N GLU A 192 -6.13 15.68 7.29
CA GLU A 192 -7.37 15.71 8.07
C GLU A 192 -8.28 14.59 7.57
N GLU A 193 -8.94 13.86 8.47
CA GLU A 193 -10.14 13.08 8.14
C GLU A 193 -11.36 13.98 8.35
N VAL A 194 -11.98 14.37 7.24
CA VAL A 194 -13.09 15.32 7.13
C VAL A 194 -14.41 14.58 7.37
N HIS A 195 -15.28 15.17 8.19
CA HIS A 195 -16.58 14.61 8.60
C HIS A 195 -17.78 15.49 8.25
N VAL A 196 -17.58 16.65 7.63
CA VAL A 196 -18.72 17.52 7.30
C VAL A 196 -19.60 16.91 6.21
N PRO A 197 -20.95 17.00 6.32
CA PRO A 197 -21.71 17.73 7.33
C PRO A 197 -22.12 16.87 8.54
N ASN A 198 -21.84 15.57 8.52
CA ASN A 198 -22.23 14.61 9.54
C ASN A 198 -21.23 13.44 9.58
N ALA A 199 -21.16 12.79 10.73
CA ALA A 199 -20.18 11.75 11.06
C ALA A 199 -20.22 10.47 10.18
N TYR A 200 -20.98 10.42 9.08
CA TYR A 200 -21.01 9.29 8.15
C TYR A 200 -20.25 9.55 6.84
N ILE A 201 -19.86 10.80 6.55
CA ILE A 201 -19.00 11.08 5.40
C ILE A 201 -17.57 11.14 5.91
N HIS A 202 -16.75 10.16 5.55
CA HIS A 202 -15.32 10.20 5.86
C HIS A 202 -14.54 10.40 4.56
N ALA A 203 -13.78 11.49 4.52
CA ALA A 203 -12.90 11.82 3.42
C ALA A 203 -11.54 12.26 3.95
N VAL A 204 -10.48 11.68 3.44
CA VAL A 204 -9.12 12.07 3.81
C VAL A 204 -8.66 13.20 2.89
N ASN A 205 -8.28 14.32 3.50
CA ASN A 205 -7.52 15.39 2.89
C ASN A 205 -6.02 15.09 3.06
N VAL A 206 -5.27 15.12 1.96
CA VAL A 206 -3.79 15.15 1.99
C VAL A 206 -3.30 16.39 1.25
N GLY A 207 -2.64 17.28 1.98
CA GLY A 207 -1.91 18.43 1.45
C GLY A 207 -2.69 19.75 1.43
N ALA A 208 -4.03 19.75 1.45
CA ALA A 208 -4.78 21.00 1.46
C ALA A 208 -4.73 21.65 2.85
N LEU A 209 -4.51 22.97 2.85
CA LEU A 209 -4.61 23.82 4.03
C LEU A 209 -5.39 25.08 3.65
N LEU A 210 -6.53 25.30 4.31
CA LEU A 210 -7.47 26.36 3.95
C LEU A 210 -7.04 27.71 4.55
N PRO A 211 -7.63 28.85 4.11
CA PRO A 211 -7.24 30.17 4.57
C PRO A 211 -7.32 30.28 6.09
N GLY A 212 -6.26 30.78 6.69
CA GLY A 212 -6.11 30.81 8.15
C GLY A 212 -5.39 29.60 8.75
N GLY A 213 -4.95 28.65 7.92
CA GLY A 213 -4.18 27.49 8.38
C GLY A 213 -5.07 26.43 9.03
N ILE A 214 -6.29 26.25 8.53
CA ILE A 214 -7.31 25.37 9.10
C ILE A 214 -7.68 24.23 8.16
N GLY A 215 -8.30 23.20 8.72
CA GLY A 215 -8.95 22.11 7.98
C GLY A 215 -10.32 22.48 7.43
N LEU A 216 -10.88 21.56 6.64
CA LEU A 216 -12.18 21.69 6.00
C LEU A 216 -13.33 21.73 7.01
N ASP A 217 -13.29 20.92 8.06
CA ASP A 217 -14.35 20.91 9.08
C ASP A 217 -14.43 22.27 9.79
N ASN A 218 -13.28 22.78 10.23
CA ASN A 218 -13.18 24.13 10.82
C ASN A 218 -13.60 25.24 9.83
N TYR A 219 -13.24 25.12 8.55
CA TYR A 219 -13.66 26.06 7.53
C TYR A 219 -15.18 26.04 7.33
N TYR A 220 -15.79 24.86 7.27
CA TYR A 220 -17.23 24.71 7.19
C TYR A 220 -17.92 25.39 8.38
N HIS A 221 -17.48 25.12 9.61
CA HIS A 221 -18.09 25.72 10.80
C HIS A 221 -17.97 27.25 10.81
N ALA A 222 -16.85 27.79 10.34
CA ALA A 222 -16.67 29.24 10.20
C ALA A 222 -17.51 29.86 9.07
N ASN A 223 -17.92 29.08 8.07
CA ASN A 223 -18.57 29.55 6.84
C ASN A 223 -19.88 28.81 6.53
N GLU A 224 -20.58 28.30 7.54
CA GLU A 224 -21.63 27.29 7.38
C GLU A 224 -22.72 27.70 6.38
N ALA A 225 -23.22 28.93 6.48
CA ALA A 225 -24.27 29.43 5.59
C ALA A 225 -23.80 29.50 4.12
N LYS A 226 -22.54 29.87 3.89
CA LYS A 226 -21.94 29.91 2.55
C LYS A 226 -21.78 28.51 1.99
N VAL A 227 -21.19 27.60 2.76
CA VAL A 227 -20.95 26.21 2.34
C VAL A 227 -22.27 25.49 2.06
N LYS A 228 -23.28 25.64 2.93
CA LYS A 228 -24.61 25.05 2.68
C LYS A 228 -25.24 25.56 1.39
N ALA A 229 -25.03 26.83 1.03
CA ALA A 229 -25.52 27.37 -0.24
C ALA A 229 -24.76 26.79 -1.45
N GLU A 230 -23.45 26.58 -1.34
CA GLU A 230 -22.63 25.93 -2.37
C GLU A 230 -23.05 24.47 -2.59
N VAL A 231 -23.22 23.71 -1.50
CA VAL A 231 -23.71 22.33 -1.55
C VAL A 231 -25.12 22.26 -2.16
N ALA A 232 -26.04 23.14 -1.75
CA ALA A 232 -27.38 23.19 -2.33
C ALA A 232 -27.36 23.46 -3.84
N LYS A 233 -26.42 24.29 -4.30
CA LYS A 233 -26.20 24.54 -5.74
C LYS A 233 -25.70 23.29 -6.46
N ILE A 234 -24.73 22.57 -5.88
CA ILE A 234 -24.24 21.29 -6.43
C ILE A 234 -25.38 20.26 -6.50
N ALA A 235 -26.14 20.10 -5.42
CA ALA A 235 -27.29 19.19 -5.38
C ALA A 235 -28.31 19.52 -6.47
N ALA A 236 -28.65 20.80 -6.64
CA ALA A 236 -29.58 21.25 -7.67
C ALA A 236 -29.06 21.03 -9.10
N GLU A 237 -27.75 21.14 -9.33
CA GLU A 237 -27.13 20.87 -10.63
C GLU A 237 -27.17 19.38 -10.99
N TYR A 238 -26.95 18.51 -10.00
CA TYR A 238 -26.78 17.07 -10.23
C TYR A 238 -28.06 16.25 -10.06
N LYS A 239 -29.12 16.79 -9.44
CA LYS A 239 -30.37 16.06 -9.15
C LYS A 239 -30.95 15.26 -10.33
N ASP A 240 -30.86 15.78 -11.56
CA ASP A 240 -31.43 15.15 -12.76
C ASP A 240 -30.41 14.25 -13.51
N ARG A 241 -29.15 14.25 -13.06
CA ARG A 241 -28.04 13.45 -13.61
C ARG A 241 -27.75 12.22 -12.76
N LEU A 242 -28.10 12.27 -11.47
CA LEU A 242 -27.85 11.20 -10.52
C LEU A 242 -28.83 10.03 -10.76
N PRO A 243 -28.37 8.78 -10.55
CA PRO A 243 -29.26 7.64 -10.39
C PRO A 243 -30.32 7.90 -9.30
N GLU A 244 -31.53 7.39 -9.50
CA GLU A 244 -32.69 7.62 -8.60
C GLU A 244 -32.42 7.23 -7.13
N ASN A 245 -31.52 6.27 -6.91
CA ASN A 245 -31.14 5.74 -5.61
C ASN A 245 -30.01 6.53 -4.91
N ILE A 246 -29.46 7.57 -5.53
CA ILE A 246 -28.44 8.44 -4.94
C ILE A 246 -29.07 9.76 -4.53
N GLU A 247 -29.02 10.06 -3.23
CA GLU A 247 -29.58 11.30 -2.70
C GLU A 247 -28.71 12.51 -3.11
N PRO A 248 -29.29 13.56 -3.71
CA PRO A 248 -28.52 14.68 -4.24
C PRO A 248 -27.67 15.45 -3.22
N TYR A 249 -28.13 15.61 -1.97
CA TYR A 249 -27.34 16.29 -0.93
C TYR A 249 -26.16 15.44 -0.44
N ASP A 250 -26.31 14.13 -0.24
CA ASP A 250 -25.20 13.23 0.10
C ASP A 250 -24.11 13.31 -0.97
N PHE A 251 -24.48 13.20 -2.25
CA PHE A 251 -23.53 13.38 -3.35
C PHE A 251 -22.88 14.78 -3.33
N ALA A 252 -23.68 15.83 -3.13
CA ALA A 252 -23.19 17.20 -3.16
C ALA A 252 -22.20 17.51 -2.04
N TRP A 253 -22.38 16.94 -0.85
CA TRP A 253 -21.43 17.07 0.25
C TRP A 253 -20.10 16.40 -0.07
N ARG A 254 -20.13 15.15 -0.54
CA ARG A 254 -18.93 14.41 -0.95
C ARG A 254 -18.17 15.14 -2.06
N LYS A 255 -18.90 15.66 -3.06
CA LYS A 255 -18.32 16.46 -4.12
C LYS A 255 -17.75 17.79 -3.62
N TRP A 256 -18.45 18.50 -2.74
CA TRP A 256 -17.96 19.77 -2.19
C TRP A 256 -16.66 19.56 -1.40
N ILE A 257 -16.55 18.49 -0.60
CA ILE A 257 -15.31 18.15 0.12
C ILE A 257 -14.16 17.95 -0.87
N ALA A 258 -14.35 17.08 -1.89
CA ALA A 258 -13.31 16.82 -2.87
C ALA A 258 -12.91 18.07 -3.67
N ASP A 259 -13.89 18.82 -4.18
CA ASP A 259 -13.65 20.06 -4.92
C ASP A 259 -12.89 21.10 -4.06
N THR A 260 -13.23 21.20 -2.76
CA THR A 260 -12.56 22.11 -1.83
C THR A 260 -11.12 21.66 -1.58
N ILE A 261 -10.87 20.36 -1.36
CA ILE A 261 -9.50 19.84 -1.23
C ILE A 261 -8.68 20.18 -2.48
N HIS A 262 -9.25 19.99 -3.67
CA HIS A 262 -8.60 20.32 -4.94
C HIS A 262 -8.33 21.82 -5.13
N GLU A 263 -9.27 22.69 -4.73
CA GLU A 263 -9.10 24.14 -4.79
C GLU A 263 -7.86 24.61 -4.04
N TYR A 264 -7.53 23.94 -2.93
CA TYR A 264 -6.36 24.23 -2.10
C TYR A 264 -5.18 23.29 -2.37
N GLY A 265 -5.18 22.58 -3.51
CA GLY A 265 -4.04 21.81 -4.01
C GLY A 265 -3.78 20.48 -3.30
N GLY A 266 -4.75 19.98 -2.53
CA GLY A 266 -4.66 18.68 -1.90
C GLY A 266 -5.17 17.54 -2.78
N ILE A 267 -5.03 16.32 -2.25
CA ILE A 267 -5.54 15.07 -2.80
C ILE A 267 -6.69 14.62 -1.90
N ALA A 268 -7.84 14.31 -2.53
CA ALA A 268 -9.03 13.84 -1.85
C ALA A 268 -9.13 12.31 -1.94
N ILE A 269 -9.18 11.65 -0.80
CA ILE A 269 -9.27 10.18 -0.70
C ILE A 269 -10.58 9.79 -0.04
N LEU A 270 -11.34 8.89 -0.64
CA LEU A 270 -12.51 8.31 0.00
C LEU A 270 -12.05 7.31 1.07
N ALA A 271 -12.27 7.66 2.33
CA ALA A 271 -11.80 6.88 3.48
C ALA A 271 -12.68 5.65 3.70
N HIS A 272 -12.02 4.51 3.92
CA HIS A 272 -12.58 3.20 4.29
C HIS A 272 -14.07 2.99 3.93
N PRO A 273 -14.44 3.04 2.64
CA PRO A 273 -15.84 2.99 2.21
C PRO A 273 -16.58 1.72 2.66
N PHE A 274 -15.83 0.64 2.91
CA PHE A 274 -16.32 -0.65 3.37
C PHE A 274 -16.11 -0.90 4.87
N TRP A 275 -15.76 0.12 5.66
CA TRP A 275 -15.79 0.00 7.12
C TRP A 275 -17.23 -0.30 7.55
N GLU A 276 -17.41 -1.40 8.28
CA GLU A 276 -18.72 -1.88 8.69
C GLU A 276 -19.03 -1.43 10.12
N TRP A 277 -20.20 -0.82 10.30
CA TRP A 277 -20.90 -0.81 11.57
C TRP A 277 -22.10 -1.75 11.46
N ASP A 278 -23.32 -1.23 11.30
CA ASP A 278 -24.50 -2.04 10.91
C ASP A 278 -24.56 -2.27 9.38
N ALA A 279 -23.91 -1.40 8.62
CA ALA A 279 -23.73 -1.45 7.18
C ALA A 279 -22.40 -0.77 6.80
N ASN A 280 -22.01 -0.86 5.52
CA ASN A 280 -20.86 -0.15 4.97
C ASN A 280 -21.01 1.37 5.18
N ASN A 281 -19.93 2.02 5.61
CA ASN A 281 -19.84 3.47 5.78
C ASN A 281 -20.27 4.24 4.51
N THR A 282 -19.87 3.75 3.33
CA THR A 282 -20.37 4.24 2.05
C THR A 282 -21.16 3.15 1.35
N ARG A 283 -22.41 3.46 0.96
CA ARG A 283 -23.24 2.53 0.18
C ARG A 283 -22.57 2.17 -1.15
N ASP A 284 -22.70 0.92 -1.57
CA ASP A 284 -22.09 0.39 -2.80
C ASP A 284 -22.46 1.16 -4.07
N ASP A 285 -23.71 1.62 -4.18
CA ASP A 285 -24.20 2.39 -5.33
C ASP A 285 -23.55 3.78 -5.39
N VAL A 286 -23.44 4.44 -4.24
CA VAL A 286 -22.72 5.72 -4.08
C VAL A 286 -21.24 5.52 -4.40
N PHE A 287 -20.57 4.52 -3.80
CA PHE A 287 -19.16 4.23 -4.06
C PHE A 287 -18.87 4.03 -5.56
N ARG A 288 -19.65 3.18 -6.24
CA ARG A 288 -19.50 2.92 -7.68
C ARG A 288 -19.70 4.17 -8.51
N TYR A 289 -20.66 5.02 -8.15
CA TYR A 289 -20.91 6.27 -8.86
C TYR A 289 -19.75 7.26 -8.66
N LEU A 290 -19.28 7.46 -7.43
CA LEU A 290 -18.13 8.32 -7.13
C LEU A 290 -16.87 7.87 -7.86
N ALA A 291 -16.61 6.55 -7.92
CA ALA A 291 -15.47 5.99 -8.65
C ALA A 291 -15.60 6.17 -10.17
N LYS A 292 -16.80 5.96 -10.72
CA LYS A 292 -17.06 6.14 -12.15
C LYS A 292 -16.88 7.60 -12.58
N GLU A 293 -17.42 8.53 -11.80
CA GLU A 293 -17.35 9.97 -12.08
C GLU A 293 -16.04 10.61 -11.58
N LYS A 294 -15.15 9.82 -10.96
CA LYS A 294 -13.83 10.22 -10.44
C LYS A 294 -13.91 11.45 -9.53
N ILE A 295 -14.85 11.42 -8.58
CA ILE A 295 -15.03 12.52 -7.63
C ILE A 295 -13.83 12.63 -6.68
N TYR A 296 -13.29 11.50 -6.24
CA TYR A 296 -12.08 11.41 -5.42
C TYR A 296 -10.90 10.93 -6.26
N ASP A 297 -9.69 11.26 -5.86
CA ASP A 297 -8.44 10.85 -6.52
C ASP A 297 -8.10 9.38 -6.22
N ALA A 298 -8.48 8.91 -5.04
CA ALA A 298 -8.29 7.54 -4.59
C ALA A 298 -9.39 7.10 -3.62
N ALA A 299 -9.46 5.80 -3.36
CA ALA A 299 -10.28 5.23 -2.31
C ALA A 299 -9.46 4.18 -1.55
N GLU A 300 -9.67 4.09 -0.25
CA GLU A 300 -9.05 3.06 0.57
C GLU A 300 -9.69 1.70 0.28
N ILE A 301 -8.87 0.72 -0.07
CA ILE A 301 -9.31 -0.66 -0.31
C ILE A 301 -8.90 -1.59 0.84
N LEU A 302 -7.82 -1.22 1.55
CA LEU A 302 -7.34 -1.89 2.75
C LEU A 302 -7.21 -0.82 3.83
N HIS A 303 -7.76 -1.08 5.02
CA HIS A 303 -7.62 -0.21 6.18
C HIS A 303 -7.16 -1.02 7.39
N GLY A 304 -6.42 -0.40 8.31
CA GLY A 304 -5.80 -1.09 9.45
C GLY A 304 -6.77 -1.58 10.53
N GLN A 305 -8.08 -1.49 10.29
CA GLN A 305 -9.15 -1.75 11.25
C GLN A 305 -9.88 -3.08 10.98
N GLU A 306 -9.22 -4.05 10.35
CA GLU A 306 -9.78 -5.38 10.09
C GLU A 306 -9.92 -6.26 11.36
N GLU A 307 -9.34 -5.85 12.50
CA GLU A 307 -9.55 -6.53 13.79
C GLU A 307 -9.86 -5.52 14.91
N GLY A 308 -11.11 -5.55 15.40
CA GLY A 308 -11.48 -4.98 16.70
C GLY A 308 -12.29 -3.69 16.66
N CYS A 309 -13.59 -3.81 16.41
CA CYS A 309 -14.57 -2.98 17.11
C CYS A 309 -15.15 -3.84 18.26
N PRO A 310 -15.23 -3.36 19.51
CA PRO A 310 -15.74 -4.11 20.65
C PRO A 310 -17.18 -4.63 20.47
#